data_AF-A0A1I1FUP5-F1
#
_entry.id   AF-A0A1I1FUP5-F1
#
_cell.length_a   1.000
_cell.length_b   1.000
_cell.length_c   1.000
_cell.angle_alpha   90.00
_cell.angle_beta   90.00
_cell.angle_gamma   90.00
#
_symmetry.space_group_name_H-M   'P 1'
#
loop_
_entity.id
_entity.type
_entity.pdbx_description
1 polymer ?
#
loop_
_entity_poly.entity_id
_entity_poly.type
_entity_poly.pdbx_seq_one_letter_code
_entity_poly.pdbx_strand_id
1 'polypeptide(L)'
;MIDFNYKTNQLIVLVTLAASAVGWLMTGALLSGLSIGVGVFLTWALAREIDPKHDYSALLAAGFALINLFYYESLQLLIIGWLLLVLRMVNGLCGKAVTVFDMLLVLGLTTYLSFSNENSIYLVAFLLALYLVSKGRKLTMTLVIINAIASVLFLVQSFFLDYLNFNSISDLNMLSTVSLTLLGLSFILFWFLSKEDAQDDQGNKANRARVLSGQVLYSASVLLLIFFGTVSLNNLIIYASVILAILLYYIGSKLVTAFQ
;
A
#
# COMPACT_ATOMS: atom_id res chain seq x y z
N MET A 1 14.31 8.55 1.36
CA MET A 1 15.64 8.18 0.80
C MET A 1 16.20 7.13 1.75
N ILE A 2 16.69 5.98 1.25
CA ILE A 2 17.13 4.89 2.13
C ILE A 2 18.44 5.31 2.80
N ASP A 3 18.39 5.59 4.10
CA ASP A 3 19.60 5.82 4.88
C ASP A 3 20.20 4.46 5.27
N PHE A 4 21.35 4.12 4.68
CA PHE A 4 22.05 2.86 4.93
C PHE A 4 22.67 2.76 6.33
N ASN A 5 22.62 3.81 7.14
CA ASN A 5 23.05 3.74 8.54
C ASN A 5 22.05 2.96 9.41
N TYR A 6 20.79 2.83 8.98
CA TYR A 6 19.79 2.06 9.71
C TYR A 6 19.92 0.57 9.41
N LYS A 7 20.08 -0.24 10.48
CA LYS A 7 20.21 -1.71 10.38
C LYS A 7 19.05 -2.35 9.61
N THR A 8 17.82 -1.88 9.83
CA THR A 8 16.61 -2.37 9.15
C THR A 8 16.69 -2.18 7.63
N ASN A 9 17.25 -1.05 7.17
CA ASN A 9 17.40 -0.76 5.75
C ASN A 9 18.44 -1.68 5.10
N GLN A 10 19.54 -1.99 5.79
CA GLN A 10 20.52 -2.96 5.30
C GLN A 10 19.94 -4.37 5.21
N LEU A 11 19.18 -4.77 6.25
CA LEU A 11 18.54 -6.09 6.29
C LEU A 11 17.54 -6.27 5.16
N ILE A 12 16.68 -5.29 4.88
CA ILE A 12 15.72 -5.44 3.77
C ILE A 12 16.42 -5.53 2.41
N VAL A 13 17.53 -4.80 2.20
CA VAL A 13 18.32 -4.94 0.97
C VAL A 13 18.88 -6.35 0.83
N LEU A 14 19.42 -6.94 1.91
CA LEU A 14 19.90 -8.33 1.87
C LEU A 14 18.76 -9.33 1.63
N VAL A 15 17.64 -9.19 2.34
CA VAL A 15 16.47 -10.08 2.20
C VAL A 15 15.89 -10.01 0.79
N THR A 16 15.83 -8.83 0.19
CA THR A 16 15.29 -8.63 -1.17
C THR A 16 16.21 -9.20 -2.25
N LEU A 17 17.54 -9.06 -2.09
CA LEU A 17 18.51 -9.72 -2.96
C LEU A 17 18.46 -11.24 -2.82
N ALA A 18 18.37 -11.75 -1.59
CA ALA A 18 18.23 -13.18 -1.32
C ALA A 18 16.93 -13.74 -1.93
N ALA A 19 15.80 -13.07 -1.72
CA ALA A 19 14.52 -13.45 -2.32
C ALA A 19 14.58 -13.43 -3.85
N SER A 20 15.28 -12.45 -4.44
CA SER A 20 15.49 -12.40 -5.90
C SER A 20 16.29 -13.60 -6.41
N ALA A 21 17.38 -13.94 -5.72
CA ALA A 21 18.24 -15.06 -6.09
C ALA A 21 17.51 -16.40 -5.94
N VAL A 22 16.81 -16.62 -4.83
CA VAL A 22 16.01 -17.83 -4.61
C VAL A 22 14.88 -17.93 -5.63
N GLY A 23 14.15 -16.83 -5.88
CA GLY A 23 13.10 -16.79 -6.88
C GLY A 23 13.61 -17.11 -8.29
N TRP A 24 14.80 -16.61 -8.65
CA TRP A 24 15.44 -16.94 -9.92
C TRP A 24 15.81 -18.42 -9.99
N LEU A 25 16.40 -18.99 -8.94
CA LEU A 25 16.76 -20.42 -8.90
C LEU A 25 15.52 -21.34 -9.00
N MET A 26 14.40 -20.95 -8.39
CA MET A 26 13.17 -21.75 -8.40
C MET A 26 12.41 -21.67 -9.73
N THR A 27 12.39 -20.49 -10.36
CA THR A 27 11.64 -20.27 -11.61
C THR A 27 12.45 -20.49 -12.88
N GLY A 28 13.79 -20.49 -12.77
CA GLY A 28 14.70 -20.45 -13.92
C GLY A 28 14.73 -19.11 -14.67
N ALA A 29 13.90 -18.13 -14.28
CA ALA A 29 13.75 -16.86 -14.98
C ALA A 29 14.20 -15.68 -14.12
N LEU A 30 15.20 -14.93 -14.60
CA LEU A 30 15.76 -13.79 -13.88
C LEU A 30 14.70 -12.72 -13.56
N LEU A 31 13.82 -12.42 -14.51
CA LEU A 31 12.75 -11.43 -14.34
C LEU A 31 11.73 -11.83 -13.27
N SER A 32 11.40 -13.12 -13.18
CA SER A 32 10.50 -13.64 -12.14
C SER A 32 11.15 -13.55 -10.76
N GLY A 33 12.43 -13.92 -10.64
CA GLY A 33 13.20 -13.75 -9.42
C GLY A 33 13.25 -12.29 -8.96
N LEU A 34 13.63 -11.37 -9.85
CA LEU A 34 13.63 -9.92 -9.56
C LEU A 34 12.24 -9.43 -9.13
N SER A 35 11.18 -9.92 -9.76
CA SER A 35 9.82 -9.53 -9.42
C SER A 35 9.45 -9.90 -7.98
N ILE A 36 9.86 -11.09 -7.52
CA ILE A 36 9.65 -11.54 -6.14
C ILE A 36 10.43 -10.66 -5.17
N GLY A 37 11.71 -10.39 -5.43
CA GLY A 37 12.51 -9.52 -4.57
C GLY A 37 11.99 -8.09 -4.47
N VAL A 38 11.53 -7.52 -5.59
CA VAL A 38 10.86 -6.21 -5.59
C VAL A 38 9.53 -6.28 -4.82
N GLY A 39 8.76 -7.36 -4.93
CA GLY A 39 7.55 -7.57 -4.15
C GLY A 39 7.81 -7.57 -2.64
N VAL A 40 8.88 -8.24 -2.19
CA VAL A 40 9.32 -8.23 -0.78
C VAL A 40 9.70 -6.82 -0.33
N PHE A 41 10.45 -6.08 -1.16
CA PHE A 41 10.83 -4.70 -0.86
C PHE A 41 9.61 -3.78 -0.75
N LEU A 42 8.66 -3.90 -1.69
CA LEU A 42 7.44 -3.10 -1.69
C LEU A 42 6.53 -3.45 -0.51
N THR A 43 6.49 -4.70 -0.07
CA THR A 43 5.76 -5.12 1.14
C THR A 43 6.32 -4.41 2.37
N TRP A 44 7.64 -4.44 2.53
CA TRP A 44 8.33 -3.70 3.60
C TRP A 44 8.02 -2.20 3.54
N ALA A 45 8.10 -1.60 2.34
CA ALA A 45 7.84 -0.19 2.15
C ALA A 45 6.39 0.18 2.51
N LEU A 46 5.41 -0.62 2.10
CA LEU A 46 4.00 -0.42 2.45
C LEU A 46 3.79 -0.51 3.97
N ALA A 47 4.39 -1.49 4.63
CA ALA A 47 4.26 -1.64 6.07
C ALA A 47 4.81 -0.43 6.84
N ARG A 48 5.93 0.18 6.39
CA ARG A 48 6.47 1.42 7.01
C ARG A 48 5.56 2.63 6.81
N GLU A 49 4.80 2.70 5.72
CA GLU A 49 3.83 3.78 5.54
C GLU A 49 2.62 3.61 6.48
N ILE A 50 2.29 2.39 6.87
CA ILE A 50 1.13 2.10 7.75
C ILE A 50 1.52 2.13 9.23
N ASP A 51 2.68 1.57 9.58
CA ASP A 51 3.25 1.56 10.93
C ASP A 51 4.64 2.22 10.95
N PRO A 52 4.71 3.56 10.84
CA PRO A 52 5.97 4.30 10.80
C PRO A 52 6.77 4.24 12.09
N LYS A 53 6.15 3.82 13.20
CA LYS A 53 6.81 3.79 14.51
C LYS A 53 7.70 2.56 14.67
N HIS A 54 7.32 1.42 14.08
CA HIS A 54 7.99 0.15 14.33
C HIS A 54 8.62 -0.41 13.06
N ASP A 55 9.89 -0.09 12.82
CA ASP A 55 10.62 -0.60 11.65
C ASP A 55 10.67 -2.14 11.57
N TYR A 56 10.59 -2.82 12.72
CA TYR A 56 10.58 -4.29 12.78
C TYR A 56 9.26 -4.91 12.32
N SER A 57 8.11 -4.21 12.43
CA SER A 57 6.84 -4.72 11.90
C SER A 57 6.90 -4.79 10.37
N ALA A 58 7.59 -3.84 9.73
CA ALA A 58 7.83 -3.87 8.29
C ALA A 58 8.76 -5.00 7.85
N LEU A 59 9.80 -5.33 8.64
CA LEU A 59 10.63 -6.51 8.35
C LEU A 59 9.84 -7.81 8.49
N LEU A 60 8.98 -7.90 9.51
CA LEU A 60 8.09 -9.06 9.68
C LEU A 60 7.14 -9.19 8.49
N ALA A 61 6.60 -8.08 7.98
CA ALA A 61 5.76 -8.07 6.77
C ALA A 61 6.51 -8.60 5.55
N ALA A 62 7.76 -8.16 5.36
CA ALA A 62 8.63 -8.67 4.30
C ALA A 62 8.86 -10.18 4.42
N GLY A 63 9.04 -10.68 5.65
CA GLY A 63 9.17 -12.10 5.95
C GLY A 63 7.92 -12.90 5.55
N PHE A 64 6.73 -12.41 5.86
CA PHE A 64 5.48 -13.06 5.41
C PHE A 64 5.29 -12.98 3.90
N ALA A 65 5.72 -11.92 3.23
CA ALA A 65 5.67 -11.85 1.78
C ALA A 65 6.58 -12.87 1.07
N LEU A 66 7.54 -13.49 1.75
CA LEU A 66 8.33 -14.60 1.20
C LEU A 66 7.46 -15.83 0.91
N ILE A 67 6.24 -15.92 1.44
CA ILE A 67 5.27 -16.96 1.07
C ILE A 67 5.01 -16.95 -0.45
N ASN A 68 5.15 -15.79 -1.12
CA ASN A 68 5.05 -15.70 -2.58
C ASN A 68 6.12 -16.52 -3.32
N LEU A 69 7.21 -16.96 -2.69
CA LEU A 69 8.16 -17.89 -3.32
C LEU A 69 7.52 -19.24 -3.68
N PHE A 70 6.42 -19.60 -3.00
CA PHE A 70 5.67 -20.83 -3.27
C PHE A 70 4.56 -20.65 -4.32
N TYR A 71 4.26 -19.41 -4.72
CA TYR A 71 3.17 -19.09 -5.65
C TYR A 71 3.73 -18.34 -6.87
N TYR A 72 3.83 -19.04 -8.00
CA TYR A 72 4.49 -18.51 -9.21
C TYR A 72 3.61 -17.62 -10.09
N GLU A 73 2.47 -17.15 -9.61
CA GLU A 73 1.62 -16.21 -10.34
C GLU A 73 2.29 -14.84 -10.53
N SER A 74 1.83 -14.05 -11.50
CA SER A 74 2.42 -12.74 -11.75
C SER A 74 2.11 -11.77 -10.60
N LEU A 75 3.17 -11.21 -10.00
CA LEU A 75 3.07 -10.07 -9.08
C LEU A 75 2.79 -8.80 -9.89
N GLN A 76 1.67 -8.12 -9.61
CA GLN A 76 1.35 -6.84 -10.25
C GLN A 76 2.05 -5.71 -9.49
N LEU A 77 3.38 -5.66 -9.60
CA LEU A 77 4.25 -4.73 -8.85
C LEU A 77 3.87 -3.26 -9.05
N LEU A 78 3.37 -2.91 -10.24
CA LEU A 78 2.97 -1.54 -10.56
C LEU A 78 1.79 -1.07 -9.70
N ILE A 79 0.84 -1.94 -9.39
CA ILE A 79 -0.30 -1.63 -8.51
C ILE A 79 0.18 -1.43 -7.07
N ILE A 80 1.12 -2.25 -6.60
CA ILE A 80 1.69 -2.14 -5.26
C ILE A 80 2.51 -0.85 -5.12
N GLY A 81 3.33 -0.54 -6.14
CA GLY A 81 4.08 0.72 -6.22
C GLY A 81 3.16 1.94 -6.29
N TRP A 82 2.07 1.87 -7.07
CA TRP A 82 1.04 2.92 -7.11
C TRP A 82 0.39 3.14 -5.74
N LEU A 83 -0.01 2.06 -5.05
CA LEU A 83 -0.60 2.14 -3.72
C LEU A 83 0.37 2.81 -2.74
N LEU A 84 1.65 2.46 -2.78
CA LEU A 84 2.69 3.09 -1.97
C LEU A 84 2.78 4.60 -2.22
N LEU A 85 2.76 5.04 -3.48
CA LEU A 85 2.82 6.47 -3.83
C LEU A 85 1.57 7.23 -3.37
N VAL A 86 0.40 6.63 -3.53
CA VAL A 86 -0.88 7.18 -3.05
C VAL A 86 -0.86 7.34 -1.52
N LEU A 87 -0.34 6.36 -0.78
CA LEU A 87 -0.19 6.46 0.67
C LEU A 87 0.79 7.55 1.08
N ARG A 88 1.96 7.64 0.43
CA ARG A 88 2.96 8.69 0.71
C ARG A 88 2.39 10.09 0.54
N MET A 89 1.56 10.27 -0.48
CA MET A 89 0.86 11.53 -0.72
C MET A 89 0.00 11.93 0.49
N VAL A 90 -0.73 10.98 1.08
CA VAL A 90 -1.64 11.25 2.20
C VAL A 90 -0.91 11.34 3.53
N ASN A 91 -0.09 10.34 3.86
CA ASN A 91 0.62 10.21 5.13
C ASN A 91 1.60 11.34 5.38
N GLY A 92 2.34 11.77 4.35
CA GLY A 92 3.34 12.83 4.48
C GLY A 92 4.51 12.48 5.41
N LEU A 93 4.81 11.20 5.56
CA LEU A 93 5.94 10.71 6.38
C LEU A 93 7.30 11.15 5.84
N CYS A 94 7.39 11.64 4.60
CA CYS A 94 8.62 12.22 4.08
C CYS A 94 8.98 13.61 4.68
N GLY A 95 8.11 14.18 5.54
CA GLY A 95 8.28 15.51 6.15
C GLY A 95 8.14 16.70 5.19
N LYS A 96 8.13 16.45 3.87
CA LYS A 96 7.94 17.48 2.84
C LYS A 96 6.47 17.58 2.44
N ALA A 97 6.05 18.78 2.06
CA ALA A 97 4.76 18.97 1.44
C ALA A 97 4.75 18.30 0.05
N VAL A 98 3.77 17.43 -0.21
CA VAL A 98 3.47 16.91 -1.55
C VAL A 98 3.45 18.04 -2.57
N THR A 99 4.26 17.89 -3.61
CA THR A 99 4.36 18.87 -4.69
C THR A 99 3.30 18.63 -5.76
N VAL A 100 3.06 19.63 -6.61
CA VAL A 100 2.16 19.49 -7.76
C VAL A 100 2.67 18.41 -8.72
N PHE A 101 3.99 18.34 -8.89
CA PHE A 101 4.62 17.31 -9.73
C PHE A 101 4.33 15.91 -9.20
N ASP A 102 4.43 15.68 -7.89
CA ASP A 102 4.11 14.39 -7.28
C ASP A 102 2.64 14.00 -7.54
N MET A 103 1.71 14.95 -7.37
CA MET A 103 0.28 14.69 -7.63
C MET A 103 0.00 14.38 -9.10
N LEU A 104 0.65 15.08 -10.04
CA LEU A 104 0.52 14.82 -11.47
C LEU A 104 1.13 13.46 -11.87
N LEU A 105 2.25 13.09 -11.26
CA LEU A 105 2.87 11.78 -11.48
C LEU A 105 1.95 10.66 -10.98
N VAL A 106 1.40 10.79 -9.77
CA VAL A 106 0.44 9.83 -9.23
C VAL A 106 -0.83 9.78 -10.08
N LEU A 107 -1.36 10.92 -10.53
CA LEU A 107 -2.51 10.95 -11.46
C LEU A 107 -2.19 10.25 -12.78
N GLY A 108 -1.02 10.52 -13.38
CA GLY A 108 -0.57 9.88 -14.61
C GLY A 108 -0.47 8.36 -14.47
N LEU A 109 0.14 7.89 -13.37
CA LEU A 109 0.23 6.46 -13.07
C LEU A 109 -1.15 5.83 -12.80
N THR A 110 -2.02 6.54 -12.08
CA THR A 110 -3.40 6.11 -11.82
C THR A 110 -4.16 5.97 -13.13
N THR A 111 -4.06 6.96 -14.01
CA THR A 111 -4.71 6.97 -15.32
C THR A 111 -4.19 5.83 -16.19
N TYR A 112 -2.86 5.61 -16.21
CA TYR A 112 -2.25 4.49 -16.90
C TYR A 112 -2.79 3.14 -16.40
N LEU A 113 -2.80 2.90 -15.08
CA LEU A 113 -3.35 1.68 -14.50
C LEU A 113 -4.84 1.51 -14.82
N SER A 114 -5.58 2.61 -14.84
CA SER A 114 -7.01 2.64 -15.19
C SER A 114 -7.27 2.16 -16.60
N PHE A 115 -6.48 2.63 -17.58
CA PHE A 115 -6.60 2.19 -18.97
C PHE A 115 -6.02 0.79 -19.19
N SER A 116 -4.85 0.48 -18.63
CA SER A 116 -4.18 -0.81 -18.86
C SER A 116 -4.92 -2.00 -18.27
N ASN A 117 -5.67 -1.80 -17.19
CA ASN A 117 -6.49 -2.86 -16.58
C ASN A 117 -7.99 -2.68 -16.87
N GLU A 118 -8.35 -1.74 -17.76
CA GLU A 118 -9.75 -1.43 -18.12
C GLU A 118 -10.65 -1.22 -16.89
N ASN A 119 -10.12 -0.51 -15.89
CA ASN A 119 -10.75 -0.41 -14.58
C ASN A 119 -10.62 0.97 -13.94
N SER A 120 -11.74 1.68 -13.83
CA SER A 120 -11.82 3.03 -13.26
C SER A 120 -11.63 3.10 -11.74
N ILE A 121 -11.53 1.97 -11.02
CA ILE A 121 -11.41 1.94 -9.56
C ILE A 121 -10.16 2.64 -9.02
N TYR A 122 -9.07 2.65 -9.79
CA TYR A 122 -7.84 3.34 -9.39
C TYR A 122 -8.09 4.85 -9.26
N LEU A 123 -8.94 5.43 -10.11
CA LEU A 123 -9.32 6.84 -10.03
C LEU A 123 -10.14 7.13 -8.76
N VAL A 124 -11.00 6.21 -8.32
CA VAL A 124 -11.75 6.35 -7.05
C VAL A 124 -10.79 6.41 -5.87
N ALA A 125 -9.85 5.47 -5.79
CA ALA A 125 -8.84 5.47 -4.72
C ALA A 125 -7.97 6.75 -4.74
N PHE A 126 -7.60 7.24 -5.93
CA PHE A 126 -6.88 8.50 -6.07
C PHE A 126 -7.72 9.71 -5.64
N LEU A 127 -9.01 9.78 -6.00
CA LEU A 127 -9.93 10.82 -5.57
C LEU A 127 -10.12 10.83 -4.05
N LEU A 128 -10.24 9.65 -3.43
CA LEU A 128 -10.24 9.51 -1.97
C LEU A 128 -8.95 10.05 -1.36
N ALA A 129 -7.80 9.76 -1.97
CA ALA A 129 -6.51 10.28 -1.52
C ALA A 129 -6.44 11.81 -1.59
N LEU A 130 -6.89 12.41 -2.70
CA LEU A 130 -6.97 13.88 -2.85
C LEU A 130 -7.91 14.51 -1.82
N TYR A 131 -9.06 13.89 -1.57
CA TYR A 131 -9.99 14.34 -0.54
C TYR A 131 -9.32 14.36 0.84
N LEU A 132 -8.63 13.28 1.22
CA LEU A 132 -7.92 13.20 2.50
C LEU A 132 -6.77 14.22 2.62
N VAL A 133 -6.05 14.47 1.53
CA VAL A 133 -5.01 15.52 1.47
C VAL A 133 -5.64 16.90 1.64
N SER A 134 -6.79 17.16 1.00
CA SER A 134 -7.48 18.45 1.06
C SER A 134 -8.00 18.78 2.45
N LYS A 135 -8.46 17.78 3.22
CA LYS A 135 -8.96 17.98 4.60
C LYS A 135 -7.89 18.56 5.54
N GLY A 136 -6.62 18.31 5.26
CA GLY A 136 -5.48 18.78 6.06
C GLY A 136 -4.80 20.05 5.55
N ARG A 137 -5.26 20.65 4.44
CA ARG A 137 -4.59 21.78 3.77
C ARG A 137 -5.60 22.81 3.26
N LYS A 138 -5.14 24.03 3.00
CA LYS A 138 -5.94 24.99 2.23
C LYS A 138 -6.13 24.44 0.81
N LEU A 139 -7.37 24.43 0.34
CA LEU A 139 -7.70 24.10 -1.05
C LEU A 139 -7.00 25.12 -1.97
N THR A 140 -6.01 24.63 -2.72
CA THR A 140 -5.38 25.41 -3.79
C THR A 140 -6.13 25.19 -5.09
N MET A 141 -6.11 26.18 -5.99
CA MET A 141 -6.69 26.06 -7.33
C MET A 141 -6.14 24.82 -8.07
N THR A 142 -4.87 24.49 -7.89
CA THR A 142 -4.25 23.31 -8.47
C THR A 142 -4.89 22.01 -7.99
N LEU A 143 -5.19 21.86 -6.70
CA LEU A 143 -5.85 20.67 -6.17
C LEU A 143 -7.26 20.52 -6.73
N VAL A 144 -7.99 21.64 -6.88
CA VAL A 144 -9.32 21.66 -7.51
C VAL A 144 -9.24 21.21 -8.97
N ILE A 145 -8.26 21.71 -9.73
CA ILE A 145 -8.07 21.32 -11.15
C ILE A 145 -7.74 19.83 -11.26
N ILE A 146 -6.80 19.31 -10.48
CA ILE A 146 -6.42 17.89 -10.51
C ILE A 146 -7.62 17.00 -10.14
N ASN A 147 -8.40 17.39 -9.12
CA ASN A 147 -9.61 16.69 -8.72
C ASN A 147 -10.67 16.71 -9.83
N ALA A 148 -10.88 17.86 -10.48
CA ALA A 148 -11.81 17.98 -11.61
C ALA A 148 -11.39 17.07 -12.78
N ILE A 149 -10.10 17.05 -13.14
CA ILE A 149 -9.58 16.17 -14.19
C ILE A 149 -9.81 14.70 -13.82
N ALA A 150 -9.41 14.28 -12.62
CA ALA A 150 -9.59 12.91 -12.16
C ALA A 150 -11.07 12.49 -12.12
N SER A 151 -11.96 13.40 -11.72
CA SER A 151 -13.41 13.15 -11.69
C SER A 151 -13.99 13.02 -13.09
N VAL A 152 -13.60 13.89 -14.03
CA VAL A 152 -14.03 13.79 -15.44
C VAL A 152 -13.53 12.48 -16.05
N LEU A 153 -12.26 12.12 -15.83
CA LEU A 153 -11.70 10.85 -16.30
C LEU A 153 -12.48 9.65 -15.73
N PHE A 154 -12.81 9.68 -14.44
CA PHE A 154 -13.60 8.63 -13.81
C PHE A 154 -14.97 8.52 -14.46
N LEU A 155 -15.71 9.62 -14.59
CA LEU A 155 -17.03 9.62 -15.23
C LEU A 155 -16.98 9.13 -16.67
N VAL A 156 -15.99 9.57 -17.46
CA VAL A 156 -15.84 9.13 -18.85
C VAL A 156 -15.58 7.63 -18.90
N GLN A 157 -14.65 7.12 -18.11
CA GLN A 157 -14.32 5.69 -18.12
C GLN A 157 -15.45 4.81 -17.59
N SER A 158 -16.13 5.23 -16.52
CA SER A 158 -17.20 4.44 -15.93
C SER A 158 -18.48 4.42 -16.76
N PHE A 159 -18.87 5.54 -17.39
CA PHE A 159 -20.15 5.63 -18.12
C PHE A 159 -20.05 5.41 -19.64
N PHE A 160 -18.90 5.71 -20.26
CA PHE A 160 -18.75 5.59 -21.71
C PHE A 160 -17.90 4.40 -22.14
N LEU A 161 -17.02 3.91 -21.27
CA LEU A 161 -16.15 2.75 -21.58
C LEU A 161 -16.51 1.49 -20.78
N ASP A 162 -17.49 1.58 -19.87
CA ASP A 162 -17.90 0.48 -18.97
C ASP A 162 -16.74 -0.11 -18.13
N TYR A 163 -15.73 0.71 -17.81
CA TYR A 163 -14.55 0.30 -17.01
C TYR A 163 -14.86 0.18 -15.51
N LEU A 164 -16.12 0.17 -15.08
CA LEU A 164 -16.46 -0.09 -13.68
C LEU A 164 -17.25 -1.39 -13.63
N ASN A 165 -16.54 -2.49 -13.35
CA ASN A 165 -17.16 -3.79 -13.16
C ASN A 165 -17.09 -4.20 -11.69
N PHE A 166 -18.17 -4.77 -11.18
CA PHE A 166 -18.23 -5.33 -9.83
C PHE A 166 -17.99 -6.83 -9.93
N ASN A 167 -16.97 -7.33 -9.24
CA ASN A 167 -16.71 -8.75 -9.15
C ASN A 167 -17.85 -9.43 -8.39
N SER A 168 -18.35 -10.55 -8.90
CA SER A 168 -19.44 -11.24 -8.25
C SER A 168 -18.97 -11.78 -6.88
N ILE A 169 -19.84 -11.70 -5.86
CA ILE A 169 -19.55 -12.22 -4.51
C ILE A 169 -19.35 -13.75 -4.55
N SER A 170 -19.93 -14.43 -5.54
CA SER A 170 -19.75 -15.86 -5.78
C SER A 170 -18.32 -16.24 -6.17
N ASP A 171 -17.50 -15.30 -6.64
CA ASP A 171 -16.10 -15.55 -7.03
C ASP A 171 -15.12 -15.40 -5.85
N LEU A 172 -15.63 -15.14 -4.63
CA LEU A 172 -14.80 -15.00 -3.44
C LEU A 172 -14.23 -16.37 -3.01
N ASN A 173 -12.96 -16.59 -3.36
CA ASN A 173 -12.17 -17.70 -2.85
C ASN A 173 -11.90 -17.57 -1.34
N MET A 174 -11.60 -18.68 -0.66
CA MET A 174 -11.26 -18.72 0.77
C MET A 174 -10.20 -17.67 1.16
N LEU A 175 -9.19 -17.46 0.32
CA LEU A 175 -8.14 -16.46 0.56
C LEU A 175 -8.68 -15.03 0.51
N SER A 176 -9.60 -14.71 -0.41
CA SER A 176 -10.23 -13.40 -0.49
C SER A 176 -11.10 -13.14 0.73
N THR A 177 -11.82 -14.15 1.23
CA THR A 177 -12.59 -14.08 2.48
C THR A 177 -11.69 -13.82 3.69
N VAL A 178 -10.57 -14.54 3.81
CA VAL A 178 -9.57 -14.29 4.87
C VAL A 178 -8.96 -12.89 4.74
N SER A 179 -8.71 -12.41 3.52
CA SER A 179 -8.19 -11.06 3.31
C SER A 179 -9.22 -9.99 3.71
N LEU A 180 -10.50 -10.20 3.41
CA LEU A 180 -11.60 -9.32 3.80
C LEU A 180 -11.77 -9.28 5.33
N THR A 181 -11.66 -10.42 6.03
CA THR A 181 -11.74 -10.43 7.50
C THR A 181 -10.55 -9.71 8.14
N LEU A 182 -9.33 -9.92 7.63
CA LEU A 182 -8.14 -9.19 8.06
C LEU A 182 -8.29 -7.68 7.82
N LEU A 183 -8.83 -7.27 6.67
CA LEU A 183 -9.10 -5.85 6.36
C LEU A 183 -10.15 -5.27 7.30
N GLY A 184 -11.22 -6.01 7.63
CA GLY A 184 -12.21 -5.58 8.62
C GLY A 184 -11.57 -5.32 9.99
N LEU A 185 -10.72 -6.24 10.46
CA LEU A 185 -9.99 -6.11 11.72
C LEU A 185 -8.94 -4.97 11.67
N SER A 186 -8.38 -4.68 10.50
CA SER A 186 -7.36 -3.64 10.33
C SER A 186 -7.87 -2.25 10.74
N PHE A 187 -9.16 -1.94 10.54
CA PHE A 187 -9.72 -0.64 10.95
C PHE A 187 -9.66 -0.44 12.46
N ILE A 188 -9.96 -1.49 13.23
CA ILE A 188 -9.87 -1.46 14.70
C ILE A 188 -8.41 -1.28 15.11
N LEU A 189 -7.51 -2.03 14.48
CA LEU A 189 -6.08 -1.93 14.77
C LEU A 189 -5.52 -0.54 14.47
N PHE A 190 -5.85 0.05 13.31
CA PHE A 190 -5.37 1.36 12.90
C PHE A 190 -5.86 2.48 13.82
N TRP A 191 -7.07 2.34 14.36
CA TRP A 191 -7.56 3.24 15.40
C TRP A 191 -6.66 3.24 16.66
N PHE A 192 -6.14 2.08 17.06
CA PHE A 192 -5.20 2.00 18.18
C PHE A 192 -3.79 2.45 17.80
N LEU A 193 -3.31 2.06 16.62
CA LEU A 193 -1.96 2.36 16.14
C LEU A 193 -1.75 3.87 15.96
N SER A 194 -2.75 4.58 15.42
CA SER A 194 -2.69 6.03 15.19
C SER A 194 -2.59 6.88 16.46
N LYS A 195 -2.84 6.30 17.65
CA LYS A 195 -2.66 7.00 18.94
C LYS A 195 -1.19 7.08 19.35
N GLU A 196 -0.33 6.24 18.78
CA GLU A 196 1.08 6.22 19.11
C GLU A 196 1.82 7.35 18.38
N ASP A 197 2.81 7.94 19.05
CA ASP A 197 3.62 9.00 18.46
C ASP A 197 4.64 8.40 17.49
N ALA A 198 4.53 8.78 16.22
CA ALA A 198 5.47 8.42 15.16
C ALA A 198 6.29 9.65 14.74
N GLN A 199 7.46 9.39 14.16
CA GLN A 199 8.32 10.40 13.56
C GLN A 199 8.25 10.31 12.04
N ASP A 200 8.46 11.44 11.38
CA ASP A 200 8.66 11.50 9.94
C ASP A 200 10.14 11.21 9.58
N ASP A 201 10.44 11.09 8.28
CA ASP A 201 11.80 10.83 7.76
C ASP A 201 12.82 11.93 8.13
N GLN A 202 12.36 13.10 8.59
CA GLN A 202 13.20 14.21 9.04
C GLN A 202 13.35 14.24 10.58
N GLY A 203 12.75 13.27 11.29
CA GLY A 203 12.76 13.18 12.75
C GLY A 203 11.71 14.08 13.44
N ASN A 204 10.86 14.78 12.69
CA ASN A 204 9.78 15.58 13.27
C ASN A 204 8.61 14.70 13.67
N LYS A 205 7.78 15.18 14.60
CA LYS A 205 6.55 14.47 15.01
C LYS A 205 5.58 14.38 13.83
N ALA A 206 5.24 13.15 13.42
CA ALA A 206 4.27 12.91 12.36
C ALA A 206 2.86 13.32 12.80
N ASN A 207 2.09 13.88 11.87
CA ASN A 207 0.71 14.25 12.14
C ASN A 207 -0.19 13.00 12.22
N ARG A 208 -0.67 12.67 13.42
CA ARG A 208 -1.53 11.51 13.70
C ARG A 208 -2.74 11.41 12.77
N ALA A 209 -3.39 12.53 12.44
CA ALA A 209 -4.55 12.53 11.57
C ALA A 209 -4.21 12.12 10.13
N ARG A 210 -3.01 12.49 9.65
CA ARG A 210 -2.54 12.11 8.31
C ARG A 210 -2.14 10.64 8.25
N VAL A 211 -1.47 10.13 9.28
CA VAL A 211 -1.12 8.71 9.41
C VAL A 211 -2.39 7.86 9.43
N LEU A 212 -3.38 8.22 10.27
CA LEU A 212 -4.67 7.53 10.28
C LEU A 212 -5.38 7.60 8.92
N SER A 213 -5.30 8.74 8.24
CA SER A 213 -5.91 8.90 6.91
C SER A 213 -5.28 7.96 5.89
N GLY A 214 -3.95 7.77 5.87
CA GLY A 214 -3.34 6.79 4.97
C GLY A 214 -3.59 5.36 5.39
N GLN A 215 -3.67 5.04 6.68
CA GLN A 215 -4.10 3.73 7.17
C GLN A 215 -5.51 3.37 6.68
N VAL A 216 -6.46 4.29 6.82
CA VAL A 216 -7.84 4.14 6.29
C VAL A 216 -7.84 4.03 4.77
N LEU A 217 -7.04 4.86 4.08
CA LEU A 217 -6.92 4.84 2.62
C LEU A 217 -6.34 3.51 2.12
N TYR A 218 -5.39 2.92 2.84
CA TYR A 218 -4.83 1.62 2.51
C TYR A 218 -5.94 0.56 2.53
N SER A 219 -6.65 0.42 3.65
CA SER A 219 -7.73 -0.58 3.75
C SER A 219 -8.84 -0.31 2.76
N ALA A 220 -9.23 0.95 2.57
CA ALA A 220 -10.23 1.31 1.57
C ALA A 220 -9.77 0.96 0.15
N SER A 221 -8.53 1.26 -0.23
CA SER A 221 -8.00 0.96 -1.56
C SER A 221 -7.90 -0.54 -1.80
N VAL A 222 -7.43 -1.33 -0.83
CA VAL A 222 -7.38 -2.80 -0.96
C VAL A 222 -8.79 -3.37 -1.06
N LEU A 223 -9.74 -2.89 -0.26
CA LEU A 223 -11.15 -3.31 -0.37
C LEU A 223 -11.74 -2.99 -1.74
N LEU A 224 -11.54 -1.78 -2.23
CA LEU A 224 -12.00 -1.37 -3.56
C LEU A 224 -11.38 -2.27 -4.65
N LEU A 225 -10.08 -2.57 -4.55
CA LEU A 225 -9.41 -3.48 -5.48
C LEU A 225 -9.99 -4.91 -5.42
N ILE A 226 -10.34 -5.43 -4.24
CA ILE A 226 -10.95 -6.77 -4.13
C ILE A 226 -12.34 -6.81 -4.79
N PHE A 227 -13.17 -5.80 -4.55
CA PHE A 227 -14.56 -5.80 -5.04
C PHE A 227 -14.71 -5.40 -6.50
N PHE A 228 -13.85 -4.51 -6.99
CA PHE A 228 -13.99 -3.95 -8.33
C PHE A 228 -12.82 -4.28 -9.25
N GLY A 229 -11.69 -4.77 -8.73
CA GLY A 229 -10.45 -4.99 -9.47
C GLY A 229 -10.03 -6.46 -9.59
N THR A 230 -9.11 -6.73 -10.51
CA THR A 230 -8.49 -8.06 -10.68
C THR A 230 -7.24 -8.14 -9.81
N VAL A 231 -7.42 -8.51 -8.53
CA VAL A 231 -6.29 -8.70 -7.61
C VAL A 231 -5.75 -10.11 -7.75
N SER A 232 -4.48 -10.24 -8.15
CA SER A 232 -3.81 -11.54 -8.16
C SER A 232 -3.62 -12.10 -6.74
N LEU A 233 -3.51 -13.42 -6.62
CA LEU A 233 -3.28 -14.10 -5.34
C LEU A 233 -2.04 -13.56 -4.63
N ASN A 234 -0.96 -13.35 -5.39
CA ASN A 234 0.31 -12.84 -4.86
C ASN A 234 0.20 -11.42 -4.31
N ASN A 235 -0.64 -10.57 -4.91
CA ASN A 235 -0.93 -9.24 -4.39
C ASN A 235 -1.75 -9.31 -3.09
N LEU A 236 -2.72 -10.23 -2.99
CA LEU A 236 -3.46 -10.47 -1.75
C LEU A 236 -2.54 -10.93 -0.61
N ILE A 237 -1.60 -11.82 -0.89
CA ILE A 237 -0.58 -12.25 0.10
C ILE A 237 0.20 -11.05 0.60
N ILE A 238 0.61 -10.13 -0.27
CA ILE A 238 1.32 -8.91 0.12
C ILE A 238 0.45 -8.04 1.04
N TYR A 239 -0.80 -7.79 0.66
CA TYR A 239 -1.69 -6.95 1.47
C TYR A 239 -1.99 -7.58 2.84
N ALA A 240 -2.26 -8.89 2.87
CA ALA A 240 -2.45 -9.63 4.11
C ALA A 240 -1.19 -9.65 4.99
N SER A 241 -0.01 -9.81 4.37
CA SER A 241 1.29 -9.83 5.07
C SER A 241 1.53 -8.54 5.84
N VAL A 242 1.20 -7.39 5.24
CA VAL A 242 1.34 -6.08 5.88
C VAL A 242 0.45 -5.98 7.12
N ILE A 243 -0.84 -6.30 6.98
CA ILE A 243 -1.80 -6.20 8.10
C ILE A 243 -1.43 -7.17 9.21
N LEU A 244 -1.13 -8.42 8.87
CA LEU A 244 -0.85 -9.50 9.82
C LEU A 244 0.44 -9.22 10.59
N ALA A 245 1.49 -8.74 9.92
CA ALA A 245 2.74 -8.38 10.59
C ALA A 245 2.57 -7.23 11.58
N ILE A 246 1.86 -6.17 11.18
CA ILE A 246 1.59 -5.03 12.07
C ILE A 246 0.76 -5.49 13.27
N LEU A 247 -0.23 -6.37 13.05
CA LEU A 247 -1.07 -6.94 14.11
C LEU A 247 -0.27 -7.76 15.12
N LEU A 248 0.51 -8.72 14.64
CA LEU A 248 1.32 -9.58 15.51
C LEU A 248 2.37 -8.76 16.27
N TYR A 249 3.02 -7.81 15.60
CA TYR A 249 4.01 -6.96 16.24
C TYR A 249 3.38 -6.07 17.32
N TYR A 250 2.24 -5.45 17.01
CA TYR A 250 1.53 -4.61 17.97
C TYR A 250 1.13 -5.39 19.23
N ILE A 251 0.49 -6.56 19.06
CA ILE A 251 0.11 -7.43 20.19
C ILE A 251 1.34 -7.85 20.99
N GLY A 252 2.40 -8.31 20.31
CA GLY A 252 3.65 -8.73 20.96
C GLY A 252 4.28 -7.61 21.78
N SER A 253 4.34 -6.39 21.24
CA SER A 253 4.90 -5.23 21.94
C SER A 253 4.10 -4.85 23.20
N LYS A 254 2.76 -4.95 23.15
CA LYS A 254 1.88 -4.69 24.30
C LYS A 254 2.00 -5.75 25.38
N LEU A 255 2.15 -7.01 25.00
CA LEU A 255 2.37 -8.09 25.97
C LEU A 255 3.70 -7.90 26.69
N VAL A 256 4.79 -7.64 25.98
CA VAL A 256 6.11 -7.43 26.61
C VAL A 256 6.08 -6.26 27.60
N THR A 257 5.41 -5.16 27.26
CA THR A 257 5.28 -4.00 28.17
C THR A 257 4.35 -4.24 29.35
N ALA A 258 3.41 -5.20 29.28
CA ALA A 258 2.56 -5.57 30.40
C ALA A 258 3.25 -6.50 31.43
N PHE A 259 4.33 -7.17 31.01
CA PHE A 259 5.12 -8.07 31.86
C PHE A 259 6.41 -7.44 32.41
N GLN A 260 6.66 -6.15 32.14
CA GLN A 260 7.72 -5.33 32.72
C GLN A 260 7.16 -4.44 33.82
#